data_AF-A0A7J8W264-F1
#
_entry.id   AF-A0A7J8W264-F1
#
_cell.length_a   1.000
_cell.length_b   1.000
_cell.length_c   1.000
_cell.angle_alpha   90.00
_cell.angle_beta   90.00
_cell.angle_gamma   90.00
#
_symmetry.space_group_name_H-M   'P 1'
#
loop_
_entity.id
_entity.type
_entity.pdbx_description
1 polymer ?
#
loop_
_entity_poly.entity_id
_entity_poly.type
_entity_poly.pdbx_seq_one_letter_code
_entity_poly.pdbx_strand_id
1 'polypeptide(L)'
;MGKPVSDYTAEDISKLTSINFESAYNISVLAHPLLKASPNASIVFISSVAGILPVAFAPIYGANKGAMNHLAKYLACDWAGDNIRVNTIAPG
;
A
#
# COMPACT_ATOMS: atom_id res chain seq x y z
N MET A 1 -19.23 -4.58 6.07
CA MET A 1 -19.26 -5.86 5.33
C MET A 1 -19.02 -5.54 3.86
N GLY A 2 -18.13 -6.24 3.17
CA GLY A 2 -17.83 -5.95 1.76
C GLY A 2 -18.87 -6.50 0.78
N LYS A 3 -18.61 -6.40 -0.53
CA LYS A 3 -19.53 -6.83 -1.60
C LYS A 3 -18.96 -8.02 -2.39
N PRO A 4 -19.78 -8.84 -3.08
CA PRO A 4 -19.29 -9.72 -4.14
C PRO A 4 -18.52 -8.93 -5.21
N VAL A 5 -17.56 -9.59 -5.87
CA VAL A 5 -16.68 -8.91 -6.86
C VAL A 5 -17.47 -8.30 -8.02
N SER A 6 -18.59 -8.91 -8.42
CA SER A 6 -19.49 -8.44 -9.47
C SER A 6 -20.26 -7.17 -9.13
N ASP A 7 -20.32 -6.80 -7.85
CA ASP A 7 -21.24 -5.77 -7.35
C ASP A 7 -20.49 -4.46 -7.02
N TYR A 8 -19.19 -4.41 -7.26
CA TYR A 8 -18.39 -3.19 -7.14
C TYR A 8 -18.61 -2.28 -8.35
N THR A 9 -18.96 -1.02 -8.09
CA THR A 9 -19.07 0.00 -9.14
C THR A 9 -17.71 0.61 -9.44
N ALA A 10 -17.61 1.33 -10.58
CA ALA A 10 -16.42 2.11 -10.88
C ALA A 10 -16.09 3.15 -9.79
N GLU A 11 -17.12 3.74 -9.17
CA GLU A 11 -16.96 4.67 -8.06
C GLU A 11 -16.40 3.98 -6.81
N ASP A 12 -16.90 2.79 -6.45
CA ASP A 12 -16.36 2.01 -5.34
C ASP A 12 -14.87 1.70 -5.55
N ILE A 13 -14.51 1.30 -6.79
CA ILE A 13 -13.13 0.98 -7.17
C ILE A 13 -12.24 2.22 -7.04
N SER A 14 -12.66 3.34 -7.63
CA SER A 14 -11.91 4.61 -7.58
C SER A 14 -11.69 5.06 -6.14
N LYS A 15 -12.76 5.09 -5.34
CA LYS A 15 -12.69 5.49 -3.92
C LYS A 15 -11.77 4.59 -3.11
N LEU A 16 -11.90 3.27 -3.23
CA LEU A 16 -11.06 2.33 -2.48
C LEU A 16 -9.59 2.40 -2.91
N THR A 17 -9.31 2.63 -4.18
CA THR A 17 -7.95 2.73 -4.72
C THR A 17 -7.29 4.02 -4.28
N SER A 18 -8.01 5.14 -4.35
CA SER A 18 -7.51 6.42 -3.90
C SER A 18 -7.13 6.41 -2.41
N ILE A 19 -7.99 5.82 -1.57
CA ILE A 19 -7.76 5.71 -0.13
C ILE A 19 -6.65 4.71 0.20
N ASN A 20 -6.67 3.51 -0.38
CA ASN A 20 -5.81 2.42 0.08
C ASN A 20 -4.47 2.31 -0.63
N PHE A 21 -4.34 2.81 -1.86
CA PHE A 21 -3.12 2.66 -2.65
C PHE A 21 -2.52 4.02 -3.03
N GLU A 22 -3.27 4.88 -3.70
CA GLU A 22 -2.73 6.16 -4.20
C GLU A 22 -2.26 7.05 -3.05
N SER A 23 -3.00 7.12 -1.94
CA SER A 23 -2.61 7.90 -0.77
C SER A 23 -1.23 7.48 -0.24
N ALA A 24 -0.95 6.18 -0.17
CA ALA A 24 0.30 5.61 0.32
C ALA A 24 1.46 5.90 -0.63
N TYR A 25 1.23 5.79 -1.94
CA TYR A 25 2.21 6.16 -2.95
C TYR A 25 2.54 7.66 -2.88
N ASN A 26 1.51 8.50 -2.95
CA ASN A 26 1.64 9.96 -3.01
C ASN A 26 2.38 10.50 -1.78
N ILE A 27 2.00 10.07 -0.57
CA ILE A 27 2.68 10.55 0.63
C ILE A 27 4.13 10.08 0.72
N SER A 28 4.44 8.87 0.23
CA SER A 28 5.80 8.36 0.23
C SER A 28 6.70 9.20 -0.68
N VAL A 29 6.24 9.52 -1.89
CA VAL A 29 6.99 10.36 -2.84
C VAL A 29 7.16 11.78 -2.28
N LEU A 30 6.10 12.38 -1.74
CA LEU A 30 6.17 13.71 -1.15
C LEU A 30 7.10 13.76 0.08
N ALA A 31 7.17 12.68 0.86
CA ALA A 31 8.03 12.58 2.03
C ALA A 31 9.49 12.24 1.68
N HIS A 32 9.79 11.78 0.46
CA HIS A 32 11.13 11.28 0.10
C HIS A 32 12.28 12.26 0.42
N PRO A 33 12.19 13.58 0.14
CA PRO A 33 13.25 14.52 0.50
C PRO A 33 13.50 14.60 2.02
N LEU A 34 12.42 14.53 2.82
CA LEU A 34 12.50 14.59 4.28
C LEU A 34 13.04 13.29 4.86
N LEU A 35 12.65 12.15 4.28
CA LEU A 35 13.17 10.84 4.64
C LEU A 35 14.66 10.74 4.33
N LYS A 36 15.09 11.19 3.14
CA LYS A 36 16.50 11.20 2.74
C LYS A 36 17.38 12.07 3.64
N ALA A 37 16.82 13.14 4.22
CA ALA A 37 17.52 13.98 5.18
C ALA A 37 17.61 13.37 6.60
N SER A 38 16.84 12.33 6.89
CA SER A 38 16.83 11.68 8.21
C SER A 38 17.97 10.66 8.33
N PRO A 39 18.68 10.62 9.47
CA PRO A 39 19.74 9.64 9.69
C PRO A 39 19.23 8.20 9.84
N ASN A 40 17.93 8.00 10.07
CA ASN A 40 17.32 6.68 10.25
C ASN A 40 15.88 6.65 9.73
N ALA A 41 15.72 6.89 8.43
CA ALA A 41 14.41 6.87 7.80
C ALA A 41 13.83 5.46 7.68
N SER A 42 12.51 5.38 7.92
CA SER A 42 11.75 4.18 7.60
C SER A 42 10.30 4.49 7.28
N ILE A 43 9.72 3.71 6.37
CA ILE A 43 8.29 3.66 6.07
C ILE A 43 7.77 2.29 6.46
N VAL A 44 6.63 2.26 7.15
CA VAL A 44 5.90 1.04 7.44
C VAL A 44 4.47 1.19 6.93
N PHE A 45 4.12 0.40 5.92
CA PHE A 45 2.75 0.35 5.43
C PHE A 45 1.91 -0.67 6.21
N ILE A 46 0.68 -0.28 6.52
CA ILE A 46 -0.31 -1.18 7.10
C ILE A 46 -1.11 -1.83 5.96
N SER A 47 -0.76 -3.09 5.66
CA SER A 47 -1.38 -3.93 4.67
C SER A 47 -2.53 -4.76 5.27
N SER A 48 -2.75 -5.98 4.79
CA SER A 48 -3.70 -6.96 5.33
C SER A 48 -3.37 -8.35 4.79
N VAL A 49 -3.80 -9.40 5.49
CA VAL A 49 -3.81 -10.78 4.96
C VAL A 49 -4.57 -10.87 3.63
N ALA A 50 -5.59 -10.01 3.42
CA ALA A 50 -6.32 -9.91 2.15
C ALA A 50 -5.43 -9.46 0.97
N GLY A 51 -4.27 -8.85 1.22
CA GLY A 51 -3.26 -8.50 0.22
C GLY A 51 -2.28 -9.63 -0.11
N ILE A 52 -2.43 -10.80 0.53
CA ILE A 52 -1.58 -11.97 0.36
C ILE A 52 -2.41 -13.16 -0.16
N LEU A 53 -3.61 -13.35 0.40
CA LEU A 53 -4.54 -14.41 0.03
C LEU A 53 -5.97 -13.87 -0.12
N PRO A 54 -6.84 -14.53 -0.90
CA PRO A 54 -8.22 -14.08 -1.09
C PRO A 54 -9.02 -14.11 0.21
N VAL A 55 -9.68 -13.00 0.54
CA VAL A 55 -10.65 -12.89 1.64
C VAL A 55 -12.02 -12.55 1.06
N ALA A 56 -13.04 -13.29 1.49
CA ALA A 56 -14.39 -13.15 0.98
C ALA A 56 -14.89 -11.70 1.11
N PHE A 57 -15.58 -11.22 0.08
CA PHE A 57 -16.17 -9.88 0.01
C PHE A 57 -15.19 -8.70 0.03
N ALA A 58 -13.88 -8.91 -0.06
CA ALA A 58 -12.89 -7.83 -0.07
C ALA A 58 -11.99 -7.78 -1.32
N PRO A 59 -12.49 -8.03 -2.55
CA PRO A 59 -11.63 -8.21 -3.72
C PRO A 59 -10.81 -6.96 -4.08
N ILE A 60 -11.45 -5.79 -4.12
CA ILE A 60 -10.76 -4.52 -4.46
C ILE A 60 -9.82 -4.07 -3.35
N TYR A 61 -10.26 -4.20 -2.10
CA TYR A 61 -9.42 -3.90 -0.94
C TYR A 61 -8.17 -4.79 -0.91
N GLY A 62 -8.35 -6.10 -1.08
CA GLY A 62 -7.26 -7.07 -1.14
C GLY A 62 -6.30 -6.78 -2.28
N ALA A 63 -6.81 -6.47 -3.48
CA ALA A 63 -5.98 -6.04 -4.62
C ALA A 63 -5.12 -4.82 -4.28
N ASN A 64 -5.71 -3.79 -3.65
CA ASN A 64 -4.97 -2.58 -3.25
C ASN A 64 -3.90 -2.87 -2.18
N LYS A 65 -4.19 -3.74 -1.21
CA LYS A 65 -3.19 -4.18 -0.23
C LYS A 65 -2.09 -5.03 -0.85
N GLY A 66 -2.41 -5.85 -1.85
CA GLY A 66 -1.42 -6.56 -2.67
C GLY A 66 -0.52 -5.61 -3.46
N ALA A 67 -1.10 -4.58 -4.08
CA ALA A 67 -0.36 -3.53 -4.78
C ALA A 67 0.57 -2.77 -3.81
N MET A 68 0.09 -2.44 -2.61
CA MET A 68 0.89 -1.83 -1.54
C MET A 68 2.06 -2.72 -1.10
N ASN A 69 1.86 -4.03 -0.97
CA ASN A 69 2.94 -4.98 -0.66
C ASN A 69 4.03 -4.97 -1.72
N HIS A 70 3.64 -4.85 -3.00
CA HIS A 70 4.60 -4.78 -4.10
C HIS A 70 5.28 -3.40 -4.16
N LEU A 71 4.54 -2.32 -3.94
CA LEU A 71 5.09 -0.95 -3.87
C LEU A 71 6.17 -0.86 -2.79
N ALA A 72 5.96 -1.45 -1.61
CA ALA A 72 6.95 -1.45 -0.55
C ALA A 72 8.30 -2.03 -1.00
N LYS A 73 8.27 -3.10 -1.81
CA LYS A 73 9.48 -3.74 -2.35
C LYS A 73 10.20 -2.84 -3.34
N TYR A 74 9.46 -2.21 -4.26
CA TYR A 74 10.05 -1.24 -5.19
C TYR A 74 10.67 -0.06 -4.46
N LEU A 75 9.96 0.56 -3.52
CA LEU A 75 10.49 1.68 -2.75
C LEU A 75 11.72 1.27 -1.92
N ALA A 76 11.72 0.09 -1.32
CA ALA A 76 12.89 -0.42 -0.60
C ALA A 76 14.11 -0.60 -1.51
N CYS A 77 13.92 -1.08 -2.74
CA CYS A 77 15.00 -1.21 -3.72
C CYS A 77 15.48 0.16 -4.22
N ASP A 78 14.56 1.00 -4.67
CA ASP A 78 14.87 2.29 -5.29
C ASP A 78 15.52 3.26 -4.30
N TRP A 79 15.12 3.20 -3.01
CA TRP A 79 15.59 4.12 -1.98
C TRP A 79 16.63 3.51 -1.02
N ALA A 80 17.14 2.32 -1.32
CA ALA A 80 18.21 1.68 -0.55
C ALA A 80 19.46 2.57 -0.46
N GLY A 81 19.84 3.21 -1.57
CA GLY A 81 21.00 4.12 -1.63
C GLY A 81 20.85 5.38 -0.78
N ASP A 82 19.61 5.75 -0.44
CA ASP A 82 19.28 6.88 0.45
C ASP A 82 19.17 6.44 1.92
N ASN A 83 19.52 5.18 2.24
CA ASN A 83 19.38 4.59 3.58
C ASN A 83 17.94 4.63 4.13
N ILE A 84 16.94 4.49 3.25
CA ILE A 84 15.51 4.46 3.62
C ILE A 84 15.04 3.02 3.62
N ARG A 85 14.50 2.56 4.76
CA ARG A 85 13.92 1.22 4.88
C ARG A 85 12.41 1.27 4.62
N VAL A 86 11.87 0.37 3.82
CA VAL A 86 10.41 0.30 3.57
C VAL A 86 9.91 -1.12 3.81
N ASN A 87 8.88 -1.26 4.64
CA ASN A 87 8.31 -2.56 5.02
C ASN A 87 6.79 -2.50 5.05
N THR A 88 6.15 -3.68 5.03
CA THR A 88 4.72 -3.84 5.20
C THR A 88 4.42 -4.75 6.39
N ILE A 89 3.40 -4.42 7.17
CA ILE A 89 2.79 -5.34 8.15
C ILE A 89 1.43 -5.74 7.62
N ALA A 90 1.09 -7.03 7.63
CA ALA A 90 -0.17 -7.55 7.13
C ALA A 90 -1.00 -8.16 8.27
N PRO A 91 -1.86 -7.37 8.96
CA PRO A 91 -2.78 -7.90 9.95
C PRO A 91 -3.81 -8.85 9.36
N GLY A 92 -4.20 -9.85 10.16
CA GLY A 92 -5.28 -10.80 9.87
C GLY A 92 -6.65 -10.14 9.91
#